data_AF-A0A6I3GXR3-F1
#
_entry.id   AF-A0A6I3GXR3-F1
#
_cell.length_a   1.000
_cell.length_b   1.000
_cell.length_c   1.000
_cell.angle_alpha   90.00
_cell.angle_beta   90.00
_cell.angle_gamma   90.00
#
_symmetry.space_group_name_H-M   'P 1'
#
loop_
_entity.id
_entity.type
_entity.pdbx_description
1 polymer ?
#
loop_
_entity_poly.entity_id
_entity_poly.type
_entity_poly.pdbx_seq_one_letter_code
_entity_poly.pdbx_strand_id
1 'polypeptide(L)'
;MSEGPLIVQSDKTALLEVNHPQASDARHDLAIFAELERAPEHIHTYRITKLGLWNARAAGHDSAYVLGVLDKYAKFAIPSSVRVDIQETMDRYGKLVIRRNPEGVLLLTCSSPAILLEASRGPKISALLGSRLSEDAFEVLPFARGALKQELLKLGWPAD
;
A
#
# COMPACT_ATOMS: atom_id res chain seq x y z
N MET A 1 2.47 -8.67 -28.72
CA MET A 1 1.77 -7.43 -28.35
C MET A 1 0.47 -7.86 -27.72
N SER A 2 0.21 -7.43 -26.48
CA SER A 2 -1.02 -7.80 -25.77
C SER A 2 -2.12 -6.84 -26.23
N GLU A 3 -3.25 -7.39 -26.68
CA GLU A 3 -4.48 -6.65 -27.02
C GLU A 3 -5.28 -6.28 -25.75
N GLY A 4 -4.63 -6.16 -24.59
CA GLY A 4 -5.32 -5.93 -23.33
C GLY A 4 -6.02 -4.55 -23.24
N PRO A 5 -7.06 -4.41 -22.38
CA PRO A 5 -7.88 -3.20 -22.30
C PRO A 5 -7.25 -2.04 -21.52
N LEU A 6 -6.07 -2.24 -20.92
CA LEU A 6 -5.52 -1.35 -19.90
C LEU A 6 -4.30 -0.57 -20.41
N ILE A 7 -4.29 0.74 -20.22
CA ILE A 7 -3.12 1.59 -20.44
C ILE A 7 -2.67 2.13 -19.09
N VAL A 8 -1.48 1.74 -18.65
CA VAL A 8 -0.89 2.22 -17.39
C VAL A 8 0.08 3.37 -17.68
N GLN A 9 -0.14 4.50 -17.02
CA GLN A 9 0.65 5.72 -17.18
C GLN A 9 1.68 5.87 -16.06
N SER A 10 2.72 6.67 -16.29
CA SER A 10 3.83 6.89 -15.35
C SER A 10 3.40 7.53 -14.03
N ASP A 11 2.24 8.20 -14.00
CA ASP A 11 1.67 8.83 -12.81
C ASP A 11 0.76 7.87 -12.02
N LYS A 12 0.74 6.58 -12.37
CA LYS A 12 -0.08 5.51 -11.75
C LYS A 12 -1.58 5.60 -12.07
N THR A 13 -1.93 6.37 -13.10
CA THR A 13 -3.25 6.27 -13.73
C THR A 13 -3.33 4.99 -14.56
N ALA A 14 -4.44 4.28 -14.48
CA ALA A 14 -4.76 3.15 -15.34
C ALA A 14 -6.06 3.44 -16.11
N LEU A 15 -5.97 3.51 -17.44
CA LEU A 15 -7.09 3.81 -18.33
C LEU A 15 -7.63 2.48 -18.87
N LEU A 16 -8.89 2.18 -18.58
CA LEU A 16 -9.56 0.94 -18.94
C LEU A 16 -10.57 1.18 -20.06
N GLU A 17 -10.35 0.57 -21.21
CA GLU A 17 -11.28 0.58 -22.35
C GLU A 17 -12.52 -0.29 -22.03
N VAL A 18 -13.68 0.32 -21.86
CA VAL A 18 -14.90 -0.35 -21.34
C VAL A 18 -15.51 -1.34 -22.34
N ASN A 19 -15.38 -1.05 -23.63
CA ASN A 19 -15.96 -1.87 -24.71
C ASN A 19 -15.12 -3.13 -25.03
N HIS A 20 -13.97 -3.31 -24.38
CA HIS A 20 -13.12 -4.47 -24.61
C HIS A 20 -13.71 -5.72 -23.92
N PRO A 21 -13.65 -6.92 -24.53
CA PRO A 21 -14.22 -8.15 -23.95
C PRO A 21 -13.71 -8.46 -22.53
N GLN A 22 -12.46 -8.12 -22.22
CA GLN A 22 -11.85 -8.35 -20.90
C GLN A 22 -12.06 -7.20 -19.90
N ALA A 23 -12.83 -6.17 -20.23
CA ALA A 23 -12.97 -4.99 -19.38
C ALA A 23 -13.60 -5.28 -18.01
N SER A 24 -14.55 -6.22 -17.96
CA SER A 24 -15.19 -6.62 -16.71
C SER A 24 -14.21 -7.31 -15.75
N ASP A 25 -13.42 -8.25 -16.27
CA ASP A 25 -12.42 -8.98 -15.49
C ASP A 25 -11.29 -8.05 -15.04
N ALA A 26 -10.81 -7.19 -15.95
CA ALA A 26 -9.80 -6.19 -15.63
C ALA A 26 -10.28 -5.24 -14.53
N ARG A 27 -11.54 -4.81 -14.56
CA ARG A 27 -12.15 -3.99 -13.50
C ARG A 27 -12.16 -4.71 -12.15
N HIS A 28 -12.56 -5.98 -12.14
CA HIS A 28 -12.61 -6.78 -10.91
C HIS A 28 -11.22 -6.92 -10.28
N ASP A 29 -10.21 -7.28 -11.07
CA ASP A 29 -8.85 -7.47 -10.59
C ASP A 29 -8.18 -6.14 -10.20
N LEU A 30 -8.46 -5.04 -10.92
CA LEU A 30 -7.97 -3.69 -10.57
C LEU A 30 -8.52 -3.21 -9.22
N ALA A 31 -9.78 -3.52 -8.91
CA ALA A 31 -10.42 -3.05 -7.68
C ALA A 31 -9.73 -3.56 -6.40
N ILE A 32 -8.86 -4.56 -6.50
CA ILE A 32 -8.05 -5.07 -5.39
C ILE A 32 -7.04 -4.02 -4.91
N PHE A 33 -6.49 -3.20 -5.82
CA PHE A 33 -5.37 -2.29 -5.51
C PHE A 33 -5.48 -0.89 -6.12
N ALA A 34 -6.52 -0.62 -6.90
CA ALA A 34 -6.77 0.67 -7.54
C ALA A 34 -8.19 1.16 -7.28
N GLU A 35 -8.34 2.48 -7.21
CA GLU A 35 -9.61 3.16 -6.96
C GLU A 35 -10.14 3.78 -8.26
N LEU A 36 -11.45 3.72 -8.47
CA LEU A 36 -12.11 4.35 -9.61
C LEU A 36 -12.16 5.87 -9.40
N GLU A 37 -11.50 6.64 -10.26
CA GLU A 37 -11.56 8.11 -10.24
C GLU A 37 -12.72 8.62 -11.10
N ARG A 38 -12.90 8.07 -12.30
CA ARG A 38 -13.89 8.52 -13.30
C ARG A 38 -14.40 7.36 -14.16
N ALA A 39 -15.68 7.39 -14.52
CA ALA A 39 -16.32 6.37 -15.36
C ALA A 39 -17.20 6.99 -16.48
N PRO A 40 -16.61 7.69 -17.46
CA PRO A 40 -17.31 8.03 -18.68
C PRO A 40 -17.54 6.79 -19.56
N GLU A 41 -18.35 6.93 -20.60
CA GLU A 41 -18.91 5.82 -21.40
C GLU A 41 -17.87 4.84 -21.97
N HIS A 42 -16.70 5.32 -22.42
CA HIS A 42 -15.75 4.48 -23.16
C HIS A 42 -14.46 4.14 -22.42
N ILE A 43 -14.03 5.00 -21.50
CA ILE A 43 -12.74 4.86 -20.81
C ILE A 43 -12.92 5.13 -19.33
N HIS A 44 -12.81 4.12 -18.49
CA HIS A 44 -12.74 4.33 -17.05
C HIS A 44 -11.32 4.68 -16.62
N THR A 45 -11.19 5.59 -15.66
CA THR A 45 -9.92 6.01 -15.09
C THR A 45 -9.81 5.48 -13.67
N TYR A 46 -8.80 4.66 -13.42
CA TYR A 46 -8.43 4.16 -12.10
C TYR A 46 -7.11 4.77 -11.65
N ARG A 47 -6.93 4.87 -10.34
CA ARG A 47 -5.68 5.26 -9.69
C ARG A 47 -5.17 4.10 -8.86
N ILE A 48 -3.94 3.66 -9.13
CA ILE A 48 -3.26 2.74 -8.22
C ILE A 48 -2.86 3.54 -6.97
N THR A 49 -3.46 3.20 -5.81
CA THR A 49 -3.24 3.94 -4.57
C THR A 49 -2.35 3.15 -3.61
N LYS A 50 -1.59 3.86 -2.77
CA LYS A 50 -0.78 3.21 -1.72
C LYS A 50 -1.66 2.39 -0.77
N LEU A 51 -2.82 2.94 -0.41
CA LEU A 51 -3.79 2.26 0.44
C LEU A 51 -4.32 0.99 -0.24
N GLY A 52 -4.69 1.05 -1.51
CA GLY A 52 -5.09 -0.12 -2.29
C GLY A 52 -4.01 -1.20 -2.32
N LEU A 53 -2.75 -0.83 -2.59
CA LEU A 53 -1.62 -1.76 -2.57
C LEU A 53 -1.40 -2.42 -1.20
N TRP A 54 -1.52 -1.68 -0.10
CA TRP A 54 -1.39 -2.25 1.24
C TRP A 54 -2.60 -3.10 1.62
N ASN A 55 -3.81 -2.73 1.21
CA ASN A 55 -5.01 -3.55 1.40
C ASN A 55 -4.90 -4.87 0.64
N ALA A 56 -4.41 -4.83 -0.60
CA ALA A 56 -4.09 -6.03 -1.37
C ALA A 56 -3.09 -6.92 -0.62
N ARG A 57 -2.05 -6.31 -0.03
CA ARG A 57 -1.05 -7.04 0.76
C ARG A 57 -1.63 -7.67 2.02
N ALA A 58 -2.48 -6.96 2.74
CA ALA A 58 -3.21 -7.48 3.89
C ALA A 58 -4.16 -8.64 3.51
N ALA A 59 -4.72 -8.60 2.30
CA ALA A 59 -5.54 -9.67 1.73
C ALA A 59 -4.74 -10.86 1.17
N GLY A 60 -3.41 -10.84 1.26
CA GLY A 60 -2.53 -11.93 0.82
C GLY A 60 -1.99 -11.81 -0.60
N HIS A 61 -2.26 -10.71 -1.30
CA HIS A 61 -1.71 -10.44 -2.63
C HIS A 61 -0.38 -9.71 -2.53
N ASP A 62 0.68 -10.23 -3.14
CA ASP A 62 1.98 -9.56 -3.20
C ASP A 62 2.12 -8.68 -4.45
N SER A 63 3.27 -8.01 -4.56
CA SER A 63 3.58 -7.17 -5.72
C SER A 63 3.63 -7.97 -7.02
N ALA A 64 4.07 -9.23 -6.99
CA ALA A 64 4.11 -10.09 -8.16
C ALA A 64 2.70 -10.36 -8.70
N TYR A 65 1.73 -10.59 -7.81
CA TYR A 65 0.32 -10.66 -8.17
C TYR A 65 -0.18 -9.38 -8.84
N VAL A 66 0.05 -8.22 -8.22
CA VAL A 66 -0.40 -6.92 -8.75
C VAL A 66 0.21 -6.64 -10.12
N LEU A 67 1.53 -6.84 -10.27
CA LEU A 67 2.22 -6.66 -11.55
C LEU A 67 1.75 -7.67 -12.59
N GLY A 68 1.44 -8.90 -12.19
CA GLY A 68 0.87 -9.92 -13.07
C GLY A 68 -0.52 -9.55 -13.58
N VAL A 69 -1.38 -8.96 -12.74
CA VAL A 69 -2.69 -8.41 -13.16
C VAL A 69 -2.48 -7.31 -14.19
N LEU A 70 -1.60 -6.34 -13.90
CA LEU A 70 -1.34 -5.25 -14.84
C LEU A 70 -0.79 -5.80 -16.16
N ASP A 71 0.19 -6.71 -16.13
CA ASP A 71 0.79 -7.30 -17.34
C ASP A 71 -0.20 -8.11 -18.16
N LYS A 72 -1.13 -8.81 -17.50
CA LYS A 72 -2.20 -9.57 -18.16
C LYS A 72 -3.11 -8.68 -19.01
N TYR A 73 -3.43 -7.47 -18.53
CA TYR A 73 -4.39 -6.58 -19.19
C TYR A 73 -3.74 -5.40 -19.92
N ALA A 74 -2.43 -5.22 -19.81
CA ALA A 74 -1.76 -4.05 -20.35
C ALA A 74 -1.64 -4.09 -21.88
N LYS A 75 -2.14 -3.06 -22.55
CA LYS A 75 -1.99 -2.82 -23.99
C LYS A 75 -0.54 -2.48 -24.39
N PHE A 76 0.17 -1.82 -23.47
CA PHE A 76 1.56 -1.40 -23.62
C PHE A 76 2.39 -1.82 -22.41
N ALA A 77 3.70 -1.93 -22.57
CA ALA A 77 4.59 -2.22 -21.46
C ALA A 77 4.39 -1.20 -20.32
N ILE A 78 4.23 -1.71 -19.09
CA ILE A 78 4.09 -0.87 -17.90
C ILE A 78 5.41 -0.11 -17.68
N PRO A 79 5.37 1.22 -17.45
CA PRO A 79 6.57 1.98 -17.14
C PRO A 79 7.35 1.38 -15.97
N SER A 80 8.68 1.24 -16.11
CA SER A 80 9.54 0.66 -15.07
C SER A 80 9.44 1.40 -13.73
N SER A 81 9.23 2.72 -13.76
CA SER A 81 9.01 3.53 -12.56
C SER A 81 7.78 3.10 -11.76
N VAL A 82 6.69 2.74 -12.44
CA VAL A 82 5.46 2.26 -11.80
C VAL A 82 5.70 0.89 -11.18
N ARG A 83 6.43 0.00 -11.86
CA ARG A 83 6.77 -1.32 -11.33
C ARG A 83 7.59 -1.24 -10.05
N VAL A 84 8.63 -0.40 -10.04
CA VAL A 84 9.47 -0.15 -8.88
C VAL A 84 8.66 0.44 -7.73
N ASP A 85 7.82 1.45 -7.99
CA ASP A 85 6.98 2.08 -6.96
C ASP A 85 5.99 1.10 -6.31
N ILE A 86 5.36 0.22 -7.10
CA ILE A 86 4.47 -0.84 -6.58
C ILE A 86 5.24 -1.78 -5.64
N GLN A 87 6.40 -2.28 -6.08
CA GLN A 87 7.23 -3.18 -5.29
C GLN A 87 7.66 -2.52 -3.98
N GLU A 88 8.27 -1.34 -4.06
CA GLU A 88 8.74 -0.60 -2.89
C GLU A 88 7.61 -0.22 -1.94
N THR A 89 6.43 0.12 -2.45
CA THR A 89 5.27 0.46 -1.63
C THR A 89 4.78 -0.76 -0.86
N MET A 90 4.61 -1.91 -1.54
CA MET A 90 4.10 -3.13 -0.92
C MET A 90 5.12 -3.75 0.04
N ASP A 91 6.42 -3.60 -0.21
CA ASP A 91 7.49 -4.07 0.68
C ASP A 91 7.47 -3.39 2.05
N ARG A 92 6.84 -2.21 2.18
CA ARG A 92 6.71 -1.52 3.48
C ARG A 92 5.70 -2.20 4.40
N TYR A 93 4.77 -2.98 3.87
CA TYR A 93 3.75 -3.64 4.67
C TYR A 93 4.36 -4.65 5.64
N GLY A 94 3.90 -4.62 6.89
CA GLY A 94 4.38 -5.52 7.94
C GLY A 94 5.77 -5.20 8.48
N LYS A 95 6.46 -4.16 7.97
CA LYS A 95 7.73 -3.73 8.57
C LYS A 95 7.52 -3.09 9.94
N LEU A 96 6.42 -2.35 10.14
CA LEU A 96 6.01 -1.79 11.41
C LEU A 96 4.72 -2.49 11.88
N VAL A 97 4.69 -2.91 13.14
CA VAL A 97 3.59 -3.69 13.71
C VAL A 97 3.24 -3.13 15.08
N ILE A 98 1.94 -2.90 15.32
CA ILE A 98 1.42 -2.46 16.61
C ILE A 98 0.76 -3.66 17.30
N ARG A 99 1.44 -4.23 18.29
CA ARG A 99 0.97 -5.43 19.00
C ARG A 99 0.97 -5.25 20.50
N ARG A 100 0.17 -6.03 21.21
CA ARG A 100 0.27 -6.15 22.66
C ARG A 100 1.29 -7.23 23.02
N ASN A 101 2.08 -7.00 24.05
CA ASN A 101 2.89 -8.04 24.68
C ASN A 101 2.02 -8.91 25.63
N PRO A 102 2.57 -9.99 26.22
CA PRO A 102 1.83 -10.84 27.15
C PRO A 102 1.26 -10.10 28.37
N GLU A 103 1.89 -9.01 28.78
CA GLU A 103 1.48 -8.15 29.90
C GLU A 103 0.38 -7.14 29.50
N GLY A 104 -0.04 -7.13 28.23
CA GLY A 104 -1.10 -6.25 27.71
C GLY A 104 -0.63 -4.85 27.32
N VAL A 105 0.66 -4.54 27.39
CA VAL A 105 1.28 -3.27 26.98
C VAL A 105 1.33 -3.19 25.47
N LEU A 106 0.98 -2.03 24.92
CA LEU A 106 0.99 -1.79 23.48
C LEU A 106 2.39 -1.40 23.01
N LEU A 107 2.88 -2.08 21.98
CA LEU A 107 4.22 -1.91 21.43
C LEU A 107 4.17 -1.59 19.95
N LEU A 108 5.01 -0.66 19.51
CA LEU A 108 5.36 -0.47 18.11
C LEU A 108 6.69 -1.19 17.88
N THR A 109 6.63 -2.26 17.08
CA THR A 109 7.80 -3.09 16.76
C THR A 109 8.14 -2.98 15.29
N CYS A 110 9.42 -3.15 14.95
CA CYS A 110 9.87 -3.08 13.57
C CYS A 110 10.93 -4.14 13.25
N SER A 111 10.87 -4.75 12.06
CA SER A 111 11.93 -5.63 11.57
C SER A 111 13.21 -4.90 11.15
N SER A 112 13.18 -3.56 11.08
CA SER A 112 14.34 -2.72 10.75
C SER A 112 14.48 -1.57 11.75
N PRO A 113 15.53 -1.57 12.60
CA PRO A 113 15.77 -0.50 13.56
C PRO A 113 15.87 0.90 12.92
N ALA A 114 16.38 0.98 11.68
CA ALA A 114 16.50 2.25 10.95
C ALA A 114 15.12 2.87 10.63
N ILE A 115 14.17 2.05 10.16
CA ILE A 115 12.80 2.49 9.86
C ILE A 115 12.10 2.97 11.12
N LEU A 116 12.23 2.22 12.22
CA LEU A 116 11.63 2.59 13.50
C LEU A 116 12.18 3.92 14.01
N LEU A 117 13.51 4.10 13.96
CA LEU A 117 14.17 5.31 14.40
C LEU A 117 13.77 6.52 13.55
N GLU A 118 13.66 6.35 12.24
CA GLU A 118 13.22 7.41 11.33
C GLU A 118 11.76 7.81 11.62
N ALA A 119 10.86 6.84 11.74
CA ALA A 119 9.45 7.09 12.06
C ALA A 119 9.28 7.76 13.43
N SER A 120 10.04 7.35 14.44
CA SER A 120 9.94 7.89 15.80
C SER A 120 10.42 9.33 15.95
N ARG A 121 11.18 9.87 14.98
CA ARG A 121 11.64 11.27 15.00
C ARG A 121 10.54 12.28 14.70
N GLY A 122 9.47 11.85 14.04
CA GLY A 122 8.34 12.73 13.72
C GLY A 122 7.65 13.20 14.99
N PRO A 123 7.42 14.52 15.21
CA PRO A 123 6.89 15.03 16.47
C PRO A 123 5.52 14.42 16.82
N LYS A 124 4.65 14.23 15.81
CA LYS A 124 3.34 13.60 15.99
C LYS A 124 3.42 12.14 16.41
N ILE A 125 4.40 11.39 15.92
CA ILE A 125 4.60 10.00 16.33
C ILE A 125 5.26 9.95 17.71
N SER A 126 6.30 10.74 17.93
CA SER A 126 7.00 10.77 19.23
C SER A 126 6.06 11.07 20.40
N ALA A 127 5.06 11.93 20.21
CA ALA A 127 4.05 12.25 21.22
C ALA A 127 3.08 11.10 21.54
N LEU A 128 3.07 10.04 20.72
CA LEU A 128 2.23 8.85 20.86
C LEU A 128 3.03 7.64 21.40
N LEU A 129 4.35 7.78 21.52
CA LEU A 129 5.26 6.75 22.02
C LEU A 129 5.60 7.01 23.49
N GLY A 130 5.83 5.92 24.22
CA GLY A 130 6.37 5.90 25.57
C GLY A 130 7.88 5.66 25.58
N SER A 131 8.34 4.84 26.52
CA SER A 131 9.75 4.52 26.64
C SER A 131 10.24 3.68 25.44
N ARG A 132 11.49 3.91 25.02
CA ARG A 132 12.17 2.98 24.10
C ARG A 132 12.54 1.72 24.87
N LEU A 133 12.07 0.56 24.41
CA LEU A 133 12.31 -0.72 25.09
C LEU A 133 13.54 -1.45 24.54
N SER A 134 13.81 -1.28 23.24
CA SER A 134 14.93 -1.90 22.53
C SER A 134 15.25 -1.12 21.26
N GLU A 135 16.20 -1.62 20.46
CA GLU A 135 16.52 -1.02 19.16
C GLU A 135 15.34 -1.09 18.17
N ASP A 136 14.50 -2.13 18.30
CA ASP A 136 13.41 -2.52 17.42
C ASP A 136 12.00 -2.36 18.04
N ALA A 137 11.90 -1.82 19.27
CA ALA A 137 10.62 -1.62 19.93
C ALA A 137 10.51 -0.32 20.74
N PHE A 138 9.36 0.34 20.59
CA PHE A 138 8.88 1.41 21.48
C PHE A 138 7.60 0.97 22.17
N GLU A 139 7.43 1.40 23.41
CA GLU A 139 6.12 1.42 24.04
C GLU A 139 5.22 2.43 23.31
N VAL A 140 3.93 2.13 23.20
CA VAL A 140 2.90 3.01 22.65
C VAL A 140 1.94 3.36 23.75
N LEU A 141 1.57 4.65 23.85
CA LEU A 141 0.63 5.09 24.87
C LEU A 141 -0.72 4.34 24.71
N PRO A 142 -1.41 3.93 25.80
CA PRO A 142 -2.58 3.03 25.71
C PRO A 142 -3.71 3.54 24.82
N PHE A 143 -3.94 4.85 24.77
CA PHE A 143 -4.97 5.50 23.96
C PHE A 143 -4.52 5.80 22.53
N ALA A 144 -3.23 5.63 22.21
CA ALA A 144 -2.63 6.17 21.00
C ALA A 144 -2.70 5.25 19.79
N ARG A 145 -3.15 3.98 19.91
CA ARG A 145 -3.14 3.01 18.80
C ARG A 145 -3.69 3.55 17.49
N GLY A 146 -4.91 4.09 17.54
CA GLY A 146 -5.60 4.60 16.34
C GLY A 146 -4.88 5.81 15.74
N ALA A 147 -4.48 6.76 16.58
CA ALA A 147 -3.74 7.94 16.14
C ALA A 147 -2.37 7.56 15.54
N LEU A 148 -1.66 6.63 16.17
CA LEU A 148 -0.37 6.15 15.70
C LEU A 148 -0.50 5.47 14.34
N LYS A 149 -1.50 4.60 14.16
CA LYS A 149 -1.78 3.96 12.87
C LYS A 149 -2.04 5.01 11.77
N GLN A 150 -2.80 6.06 12.06
CA GLN A 150 -3.09 7.13 11.11
C GLN A 150 -1.84 7.95 10.75
N GLU A 151 -1.00 8.31 11.72
CA GLU A 151 0.22 9.06 11.46
C GLU A 151 1.28 8.23 10.72
N LEU A 152 1.42 6.94 11.05
CA LEU A 152 2.30 6.03 10.32
C LEU A 152 1.83 5.84 8.86
N LEU A 153 0.53 5.72 8.62
CA LEU A 153 -0.05 5.62 7.28
C LEU A 153 0.30 6.87 6.44
N LYS A 154 0.20 8.07 7.02
CA LYS A 154 0.58 9.33 6.36
C LYS A 154 2.07 9.38 5.99
N LEU A 155 2.93 8.80 6.81
CA LEU A 155 4.37 8.68 6.53
C LEU A 155 4.72 7.58 5.52
N GLY A 156 3.73 6.82 5.04
CA GLY A 156 3.99 5.74 4.09
C GLY A 156 4.37 4.42 4.74
N TRP A 157 4.04 4.23 6.02
CA TRP A 157 4.36 3.05 6.80
C TRP A 157 3.06 2.44 7.36
N PRO A 158 2.41 1.51 6.67
CA PRO A 158 1.23 0.85 7.22
C PRO A 158 1.63 -0.01 8.42
N ALA A 159 0.87 0.09 9.51
CA ALA A 159 1.03 -0.75 10.69
C ALA A 159 -0.32 -1.34 11.10
N ASP A 160 -0.35 -2.65 11.33
CA ASP A 160 -1.51 -3.36 11.88
C ASP A 160 -1.39 -3.60 13.39
#